data_AF-A0A9R1WA71-F1
#
_entry.id   AF-A0A9R1WA71-F1
#
_cell.length_a   1.000
_cell.length_b   1.000
_cell.length_c   1.000
_cell.angle_alpha   90.00
_cell.angle_beta   90.00
_cell.angle_gamma   90.00
#
_symmetry.space_group_name_H-M   'P 1'
#
loop_
_entity.id
_entity.type
_entity.pdbx_description
1 polymer ?
#
loop_
_entity_poly.entity_id
_entity_poly.type
_entity_poly.pdbx_seq_one_letter_code
_entity_poly.pdbx_strand_id
1 'polypeptide(L)'
;MGRDANNHIFPIAWVVVSIENKETWKWFLDLLLDKIDMRLVHGLTFISDQHKDVKESVLAAEHRQCARHIYANFKKRFKGEQYRKLFWAASASTTQLKLRQK
;
A
#
# COMPACT_ATOMS: atom_id res chain seq x y z
N MET A 1 7.83 4.51 1.19
CA MET A 1 8.12 5.85 0.62
C MET A 1 7.98 6.87 1.73
N GLY A 2 8.96 7.76 1.88
CA GLY A 2 8.95 8.86 2.84
C GLY A 2 8.57 10.17 2.18
N ARG A 3 8.21 11.17 3.00
CA ARG A 3 8.06 12.56 2.57
C ARG A 3 8.96 13.45 3.42
N ASP A 4 9.69 14.36 2.78
CA ASP A 4 10.49 15.34 3.50
C ASP A 4 9.65 16.56 3.92
N ALA A 5 10.27 17.51 4.63
CA ALA A 5 9.61 18.74 5.06
C ALA A 5 9.16 19.64 3.88
N ASN A 6 9.71 19.40 2.68
CA ASN A 6 9.38 20.10 1.44
C ASN A 6 8.37 19.34 0.58
N ASN A 7 7.68 18.32 1.13
CA ASN A 7 6.74 17.45 0.41
C ASN A 7 7.33 16.62 -0.75
N HIS A 8 8.66 16.51 -0.87
CA HIS A 8 9.27 15.60 -1.84
C HIS A 8 9.19 14.15 -1.37
N ILE A 9 9.08 13.24 -2.34
CA ILE A 9 9.01 11.80 -2.08
C ILE A 9 10.41 11.21 -2.20
N PHE A 10 10.81 10.39 -1.23
CA PHE A 10 12.08 9.65 -1.27
C PHE A 10 11.92 8.20 -0.82
N PRO A 11 12.77 7.27 -1.29
CA PRO A 11 12.76 5.89 -0.81
C PRO A 11 13.30 5.82 0.63
N ILE A 12 12.59 5.11 1.52
CA ILE A 12 13.04 4.88 2.91
C ILE A 12 14.04 3.72 2.96
N ALA A 13 13.76 2.68 2.18
CA ALA A 13 14.59 1.51 1.98
C ALA A 13 14.33 0.96 0.58
N TRP A 14 15.32 0.29 0.01
CA TRP A 14 15.23 -0.39 -1.29
C TRP A 14 16.07 -1.65 -1.25
N VAL A 15 15.77 -2.58 -2.16
CA VAL A 15 16.47 -3.86 -2.26
C VAL A 15 16.50 -4.28 -3.72
N VAL A 16 17.56 -4.98 -4.10
CA VAL A 16 17.68 -5.63 -5.41
C VAL A 16 17.67 -7.12 -5.17
N VAL A 17 16.71 -7.80 -5.80
CA VAL A 17 16.51 -9.25 -5.67
C VAL A 17 16.40 -9.85 -7.06
N SER A 18 16.84 -11.10 -7.21
CA SER A 18 16.76 -11.80 -8.49
C SER A 18 15.31 -12.08 -8.92
N ILE A 19 14.43 -12.31 -7.94
CA ILE A 19 13.01 -12.61 -8.15
C ILE A 19 12.21 -11.93 -7.03
N GLU A 20 11.10 -11.30 -7.41
CA GLU A 20 10.12 -10.82 -6.45
C GLU A 20 9.16 -11.95 -6.07
N ASN A 21 9.27 -12.44 -4.83
CA ASN A 21 8.45 -13.54 -4.31
C ASN A 21 8.26 -13.42 -2.79
N LYS A 22 7.43 -14.29 -2.20
CA LYS A 22 7.16 -14.29 -0.76
C LYS A 22 8.42 -14.36 0.13
N GLU A 23 9.42 -15.15 -0.27
CA GLU A 23 10.65 -15.35 0.52
C GLU A 23 11.52 -14.09 0.55
N THR A 24 11.75 -13.48 -0.60
CA THR A 24 12.51 -12.24 -0.75
C THR A 24 11.82 -11.06 -0.06
N TRP A 25 10.49 -10.98 -0.16
CA TRP A 25 9.70 -9.99 0.58
C TRP A 25 9.80 -10.18 2.10
N LYS A 26 9.65 -11.41 2.58
CA LYS A 26 9.78 -11.71 4.01
C LYS A 26 11.16 -11.34 4.53
N TRP A 27 12.22 -11.78 3.86
CA TRP A 27 13.60 -11.45 4.24
C TRP A 27 13.85 -9.95 4.29
N PHE A 28 13.40 -9.20 3.28
CA PHE A 28 13.57 -7.75 3.25
C PHE A 28 12.78 -7.06 4.38
N LEU A 29 11.55 -7.49 4.64
CA LEU A 29 10.72 -6.92 5.70
C LEU A 29 11.25 -7.26 7.09
N ASP A 30 11.76 -8.47 7.31
CA ASP A 30 12.39 -8.86 8.58
C ASP A 30 13.61 -7.96 8.86
N LEU A 31 14.46 -7.71 7.85
CA LEU A 31 15.58 -6.76 7.97
C LEU A 31 15.11 -5.33 8.22
N LEU A 32 14.07 -4.88 7.53
CA LEU A 32 13.53 -3.53 7.69
C LEU A 32 12.94 -3.34 9.10
N LEU A 33 12.19 -4.32 9.60
CA LEU A 33 11.56 -4.30 10.92
C LEU A 33 12.57 -4.45 12.06
N ASP A 34 13.69 -5.16 11.86
CA ASP A 34 14.80 -5.18 12.82
C ASP A 34 15.44 -3.80 13.02
N LYS A 35 15.45 -2.97 11.97
CA LYS A 35 16.03 -1.62 12.01
C LYS A 35 15.05 -0.53 12.45
N ILE A 36 13.75 -0.81 12.41
CA ILE A 36 12.72 0.10 12.89
C ILE A 36 12.41 -0.27 14.33
N ASP A 37 12.36 0.70 15.24
CA ASP A 37 11.96 0.44 16.64
C ASP A 37 10.61 -0.29 16.67
N MET A 38 10.58 -1.48 17.28
CA MET A 38 9.38 -2.31 17.40
C MET A 38 8.20 -1.58 18.05
N ARG A 39 8.47 -0.56 18.88
CA ARG A 39 7.43 0.31 19.47
C ARG A 39 6.60 1.05 18.42
N LEU A 40 7.16 1.28 17.22
CA LEU A 40 6.46 1.91 16.10
C LEU A 40 5.62 0.91 15.29
N VAL A 41 5.89 -0.39 15.37
CA VAL A 41 5.29 -1.41 14.50
C VAL A 41 3.77 -1.50 14.66
N HIS A 42 3.25 -1.34 15.88
CA HIS A 42 1.81 -1.30 16.14
C HIS A 42 1.09 -0.07 15.54
N GLY A 43 1.84 0.93 15.08
CA GLY A 43 1.31 2.10 14.36
C GLY A 43 1.65 2.12 12.87
N LEU A 44 2.33 1.09 12.35
CA LEU A 44 2.70 1.04 10.93
C LEU A 44 1.59 0.42 10.09
N THR A 45 1.31 1.07 8.96
CA THR A 45 0.48 0.53 7.89
C THR A 45 1.33 0.32 6.66
N PHE A 46 1.41 -0.91 6.18
CA PHE A 46 2.06 -1.23 4.91
C PHE A 46 1.07 -1.11 3.77
N ILE A 47 1.46 -0.38 2.73
CA ILE A 47 0.68 -0.24 1.50
C ILE A 47 1.47 -0.88 0.37
N SER A 48 0.99 -2.00 -0.17
CA SER A 48 1.58 -2.67 -1.33
C SER A 48 0.69 -2.57 -2.56
N ASP A 49 1.21 -3.01 -3.70
CA ASP A 49 0.38 -3.37 -4.84
C ASP A 49 -0.42 -4.66 -4.54
N GLN A 50 -1.22 -5.12 -5.51
CA GLN A 50 -2.12 -6.27 -5.33
C GLN A 50 -1.41 -7.63 -5.38
N HIS A 51 -0.08 -7.69 -5.21
CA HIS A 51 0.64 -8.96 -5.26
C HIS A 51 0.31 -9.82 -4.03
N LYS A 52 -0.01 -11.09 -4.26
CA LYS A 52 -0.41 -12.03 -3.19
C LYS A 52 0.72 -12.25 -2.19
N ASP A 53 1.94 -12.34 -2.69
CA ASP A 53 3.15 -12.66 -1.93
C ASP A 53 3.47 -11.63 -0.84
N VAL A 54 3.17 -10.35 -1.10
CA VAL A 54 3.41 -9.25 -0.14
C VAL A 54 2.43 -9.27 1.03
N LYS A 55 1.19 -9.73 0.77
CA LYS A 55 0.16 -9.79 1.82
C LYS A 55 0.54 -10.80 2.91
N GLU A 56 1.19 -11.89 2.53
CA GLU A 56 1.53 -12.99 3.46
C GLU A 56 2.82 -12.72 4.26
N SER A 57 3.65 -11.76 3.83
CA SER A 57 4.92 -11.44 4.49
C SER A 57 4.78 -10.39 5.60
N VAL A 58 3.67 -9.62 5.65
CA VAL A 58 3.43 -8.56 6.64
C VAL A 58 2.46 -9.06 7.72
N LEU A 59 2.95 -9.89 8.65
CA LEU A 59 2.10 -10.43 9.73
C LEU A 59 1.98 -9.49 10.94
N ALA A 60 2.95 -8.59 11.14
CA ALA A 60 3.06 -7.78 12.35
C ALA A 60 2.40 -6.39 12.26
N ALA A 61 1.92 -5.98 11.08
CA ALA A 61 1.43 -4.63 10.82
C ALA A 61 0.17 -4.63 9.94
N GLU A 62 -0.62 -3.57 10.00
CA GLU A 62 -1.82 -3.46 9.16
C GLU A 62 -1.42 -3.39 7.69
N HIS A 63 -1.99 -4.27 6.86
CA HIS A 63 -1.78 -4.27 5.42
C HIS A 63 -2.95 -3.64 4.69
N ARG A 64 -2.66 -2.70 3.79
CA ARG A 64 -3.64 -2.09 2.88
C ARG A 64 -3.19 -2.20 1.43
N GLN A 65 -4.17 -2.26 0.54
CA GLN A 65 -3.90 -2.22 -0.90
C GLN A 65 -3.79 -0.79 -1.40
N CYS A 66 -2.81 -0.54 -2.28
CA CYS A 66 -2.61 0.75 -2.90
C CYS A 66 -3.78 1.12 -3.82
N ALA A 67 -4.53 2.17 -3.46
CA ALA A 67 -5.66 2.66 -4.27
C ALA A 67 -5.24 3.01 -5.72
N ARG A 68 -4.01 3.48 -5.93
CA ARG A 68 -3.48 3.75 -7.28
C ARG A 68 -3.38 2.49 -8.13
N HIS A 69 -2.92 1.38 -7.56
CA HIS A 69 -2.81 0.10 -8.26
C HIS A 69 -4.19 -0.51 -8.50
N ILE A 70 -5.08 -0.46 -7.49
CA ILE A 70 -6.48 -0.87 -7.66
C ILE A 70 -7.11 -0.07 -8.81
N TYR A 71 -6.94 1.26 -8.83
CA TYR A 71 -7.46 2.11 -9.90
C TYR A 71 -6.88 1.76 -11.26
N ALA A 72 -5.57 1.49 -11.34
CA ALA A 72 -4.91 1.10 -12.58
C ALA A 72 -5.49 -0.18 -13.18
N ASN A 73 -5.95 -1.12 -12.36
CA ASN A 73 -6.68 -2.31 -12.80
C ASN A 73 -8.16 -2.02 -13.07
N PHE A 74 -8.81 -1.24 -12.22
CA PHE A 74 -10.21 -0.84 -12.35
C PHE A 74 -10.48 -0.11 -13.67
N LYS A 75 -9.64 0.86 -14.04
CA LYS A 75 -9.79 1.66 -15.28
C LYS A 75 -9.64 0.85 -16.58
N LYS A 76 -9.03 -0.35 -16.51
CA LYS A 76 -8.95 -1.27 -17.67
C LYS A 76 -10.33 -1.83 -18.00
N ARG A 77 -11.19 -2.01 -16.99
CA ARG A 77 -12.55 -2.55 -17.12
C ARG A 77 -13.61 -1.44 -17.21
N PHE A 78 -13.50 -0.42 -16.35
CA PHE A 78 -14.48 0.66 -16.25
C PHE A 78 -13.87 1.97 -16.75
N LYS A 79 -14.27 2.38 -17.96
CA LYS A 79 -13.79 3.60 -18.61
C LYS A 79 -14.78 4.75 -18.41
N GLY A 80 -14.27 5.97 -18.29
CA GLY A 80 -15.08 7.17 -18.19
C GLY A 80 -14.83 7.93 -16.89
N GLU A 81 -15.00 9.25 -16.97
CA GLU A 81 -14.69 10.18 -15.88
C GLU A 81 -15.61 9.97 -14.66
N GLN A 82 -16.85 9.52 -14.88
CA GLN A 82 -17.79 9.16 -13.81
C GLN A 82 -17.21 8.08 -12.88
N TYR A 83 -16.65 7.01 -13.43
CA TYR A 83 -16.09 5.91 -12.64
C TYR A 83 -14.80 6.31 -11.94
N ARG A 84 -14.01 7.20 -12.54
CA ARG A 84 -12.85 7.80 -11.87
C ARG A 84 -13.28 8.56 -10.62
N LYS A 85 -14.27 9.45 -10.75
CA LYS A 85 -14.78 10.26 -9.63
C LYS A 85 -15.36 9.39 -8.52
N LEU A 86 -16.19 8.40 -8.87
CA LEU A 86 -16.76 7.46 -7.92
C LEU A 86 -15.69 6.63 -7.21
N PHE A 87 -14.70 6.12 -7.95
CA PHE A 87 -13.61 5.34 -7.37
C PHE A 87 -12.82 6.13 -6.32
N TRP A 88 -12.41 7.37 -6.64
CA TRP A 88 -11.64 8.17 -5.71
C TRP A 88 -12.48 8.64 -4.52
N ALA A 89 -13.76 8.97 -4.73
CA ALA A 89 -14.70 9.26 -3.65
C ALA A 89 -14.87 8.07 -2.69
N ALA A 90 -14.96 6.85 -3.24
CA ALA A 90 -15.03 5.63 -2.46
C ALA A 90 -13.75 5.39 -1.66
N SER A 91 -12.58 5.54 -2.29
CA SER A 91 -11.27 5.33 -1.64
C SER A 91 -10.98 6.33 -0.50
N ALA A 92 -11.57 7.53 -0.57
CA ALA A 92 -11.42 8.56 0.45
C ALA A 92 -12.49 8.48 1.56
N SER A 93 -13.46 7.58 1.43
CA SER A 93 -14.55 7.44 2.41
C SER A 93 -14.06 6.70 3.66
N THR A 94 -14.19 7.34 4.82
CA THR A 94 -13.77 6.77 6.11
C THR A 94 -14.83 5.86 6.75
N THR A 95 -16.05 5.83 6.21
CA THR A 95 -17.16 5.01 6.71
C THR A 95 -18.02 4.47 5.58
N GLN A 96 -18.68 3.35 5.82
CA GLN A 96 -19.66 2.74 4.89
C GLN A 96 -20.84 3.69 4.60
N LEU A 97 -21.26 4.49 5.58
CA LEU A 97 -22.33 5.47 5.41
C LEU A 97 -21.94 6.58 4.43
N LYS A 98 -20.71 7.11 4.51
CA LYS A 98 -20.20 8.12 3.58
C LYS A 98 -20.05 7.57 2.16
N LEU A 99 -19.72 6.28 2.02
CA LEU A 99 -19.66 5.61 0.72
C LEU A 99 -21.04 5.50 0.06
N ARG A 100 -22.08 5.14 0.82
CA ARG A 100 -23.45 4.97 0.31
C ARG A 100 -24.13 6.26 -0.17
N GLN A 101 -23.55 7.42 0.16
CA GLN A 101 -24.07 8.75 -0.22
C GLN A 101 -23.42 9.31 -1.49
N LYS A 102 -22.59 8.52 -2.18
CA LYS A 102 -21.87 8.90 -3.41
C LYS A 102 -22.39 8.11 -4.60
#